data_AF-A0AAN0NBE3-F1
#
_entry.id   AF-A0AAN0NBE3-F1
#
_cell.length_a   1.000
_cell.length_b   1.000
_cell.length_c   1.000
_cell.angle_alpha   90.00
_cell.angle_beta   90.00
_cell.angle_gamma   90.00
#
_symmetry.space_group_name_H-M   'P 1'
#
loop_
_entity.id
_entity.type
_entity.pdbx_description
1 polymer ?
#
loop_
_entity_poly.entity_id
_entity_poly.type
_entity_poly.pdbx_seq_one_letter_code
_entity_poly.pdbx_strand_id
1 'polypeptide(L)'
;MFGNRDDLPQDIRDYWHQHGYDIIAIDYPLAPEATLDDIIKSLRDTIRLCIDTDAPTQYSFFGRSAGAFLAFQLHRYFAPEFIIAFYGYTISDRQWLLEPNKHYMQYPTLNPTSLTRMIQTIPPYRSTVESRYALYVNARQTGTWLQSNFKPHPHRSTQHSCLRHFFGIASSILMSPSVNPNTSLTMHHTPNSITRHATHPRDRYHCF
;
A
#
# COMPACT_ATOMS: atom_id res chain seq x y z
N MET A 1 -8.51 2.67 3.66
CA MET A 1 -9.45 3.50 4.43
C MET A 1 -9.31 4.98 4.16
N PHE A 2 -8.08 5.48 4.02
CA PHE A 2 -7.78 6.82 3.53
C PHE A 2 -6.50 6.76 2.68
N GLY A 3 -6.21 7.82 1.93
CA GLY A 3 -5.03 7.90 1.07
C GLY A 3 -5.28 8.78 -0.16
N ASN A 4 -4.19 9.23 -0.77
CA ASN A 4 -4.17 10.02 -2.00
C ASN A 4 -2.88 9.67 -2.74
N ARG A 5 -2.93 9.48 -4.07
CA ARG A 5 -1.73 9.24 -4.89
C ARG A 5 -0.66 10.35 -4.79
N ASP A 6 -1.09 11.56 -4.42
CA ASP A 6 -0.22 12.72 -4.30
C ASP A 6 0.45 12.82 -2.91
N ASP A 7 0.30 11.79 -2.05
CA ASP A 7 0.83 11.76 -0.68
C ASP A 7 2.33 11.43 -0.59
N LEU A 8 2.97 11.15 -1.73
CA LEU A 8 4.40 10.91 -1.78
C LEU A 8 5.15 12.25 -1.71
N PRO A 9 6.02 12.45 -0.71
CA PRO A 9 6.84 13.66 -0.60
C PRO A 9 7.60 13.98 -1.90
N GLN A 10 7.67 15.27 -2.23
CA GLN A 10 8.28 15.75 -3.47
C GLN A 10 9.76 15.37 -3.57
N ASP A 11 10.49 15.49 -2.47
CA ASP A 11 11.90 15.10 -2.36
C ASP A 11 12.13 13.62 -2.70
N ILE A 12 11.22 12.73 -2.28
CA ILE A 12 11.29 11.31 -2.66
C ILE A 12 11.03 11.13 -4.16
N ARG A 13 10.05 11.86 -4.73
CA ARG A 13 9.80 11.82 -6.18
C ARG A 13 11.02 12.29 -6.96
N ASP A 14 11.54 13.45 -6.61
CA ASP A 14 12.68 14.08 -7.28
C ASP A 14 13.91 13.20 -7.19
N TYR A 15 14.17 12.57 -6.04
CA TYR A 15 15.26 11.64 -5.87
C TYR A 15 15.20 10.51 -6.91
N TRP A 16 14.05 9.86 -7.08
CA TRP A 16 13.92 8.75 -8.03
C TRP A 16 13.99 9.22 -9.49
N HIS A 17 13.33 10.34 -9.82
CA HIS A 17 13.41 10.92 -11.16
C HIS A 17 14.85 11.32 -11.54
N GLN A 18 15.62 11.90 -10.61
CA GLN A 18 17.03 12.25 -10.83
C GLN A 18 17.93 11.02 -11.05
N HIS A 19 17.52 9.86 -10.55
CA HIS A 19 18.23 8.58 -10.74
C HIS A 19 17.66 7.76 -11.92
N GLY A 20 16.87 8.39 -12.79
CA GLY A 20 16.35 7.76 -14.01
C GLY A 20 15.18 6.81 -13.78
N TYR A 21 14.39 7.03 -12.73
CA TYR A 21 13.15 6.28 -12.48
C TYR A 21 11.93 7.20 -12.50
N ASP A 22 10.96 6.88 -13.35
CA ASP A 22 9.65 7.51 -13.32
C ASP A 22 8.73 6.81 -12.34
N ILE A 23 7.98 7.61 -11.57
CA ILE A 23 7.00 7.16 -10.59
C ILE A 23 5.58 7.37 -11.14
N ILE A 24 4.85 6.27 -11.27
CA ILE A 24 3.43 6.26 -11.61
C ILE A 24 2.65 5.92 -10.33
N ALA A 25 2.03 6.94 -9.73
CA ALA A 25 1.20 6.79 -8.55
C ALA A 25 -0.25 6.43 -8.95
N ILE A 26 -0.76 5.30 -8.44
CA ILE A 26 -2.03 4.72 -8.88
C ILE A 26 -3.09 4.88 -7.80
N ASP A 27 -4.21 5.51 -8.16
CA ASP A 27 -5.39 5.56 -7.29
C ASP A 27 -6.11 4.20 -7.27
N TYR A 28 -6.73 3.88 -6.14
CA TYR A 28 -7.56 2.69 -5.99
C TYR A 28 -8.73 2.98 -5.05
N PRO A 29 -9.86 2.27 -5.16
CA PRO A 29 -11.03 2.56 -4.34
C PRO A 29 -10.74 2.27 -2.86
N LEU A 30 -11.27 3.06 -1.94
CA LEU A 30 -10.93 2.95 -0.53
C LEU A 30 -11.98 2.15 0.24
N ALA A 31 -11.52 1.30 1.16
CA ALA A 31 -12.35 0.70 2.19
C ALA A 31 -12.95 1.76 3.15
N PRO A 32 -14.06 1.48 3.85
CA PRO A 32 -14.84 0.23 3.85
C PRO A 32 -15.87 0.09 2.72
N GLU A 33 -15.98 1.07 1.82
CA GLU A 33 -16.89 1.04 0.67
C GLU A 33 -16.46 -0.02 -0.34
N ALA A 34 -15.16 -0.13 -0.62
CA ALA A 34 -14.59 -1.19 -1.43
C ALA A 34 -14.01 -2.34 -0.60
N THR A 35 -14.17 -3.56 -1.09
CA THR A 35 -13.53 -4.75 -0.52
C THR A 35 -12.08 -4.86 -0.98
N LEU A 36 -11.25 -5.66 -0.29
CA LEU A 36 -9.90 -5.94 -0.77
C LEU A 36 -9.88 -6.49 -2.20
N ASP A 37 -10.84 -7.35 -2.56
CA ASP A 37 -10.90 -7.91 -3.91
C ASP A 37 -11.20 -6.82 -4.96
N ASP A 38 -12.09 -5.87 -4.66
CA ASP A 38 -12.34 -4.71 -5.52
C ASP A 38 -11.07 -3.87 -5.70
N ILE A 39 -10.32 -3.65 -4.61
CA ILE A 39 -9.07 -2.90 -4.61
C ILE A 39 -8.02 -3.59 -5.48
N ILE A 40 -7.79 -4.89 -5.27
CA ILE A 40 -6.82 -5.68 -6.03
C ILE A 40 -7.22 -5.75 -7.51
N LYS A 41 -8.51 -5.92 -7.80
CA LYS A 41 -9.02 -5.90 -9.18
C LYS A 41 -8.75 -4.55 -9.84
N SER A 42 -9.13 -3.44 -9.20
CA SER A 42 -8.93 -2.09 -9.74
C SER A 42 -7.45 -1.83 -10.02
N LEU A 43 -6.57 -2.13 -9.06
CA LEU A 43 -5.13 -1.95 -9.22
C LEU A 43 -4.57 -2.79 -10.35
N ARG A 44 -4.97 -4.06 -10.44
CA ARG A 44 -4.51 -4.96 -11.50
C ARG A 44 -4.93 -4.46 -12.87
N ASP A 45 -6.18 -4.01 -13.02
CA ASP A 45 -6.69 -3.53 -14.30
C ASP A 45 -5.98 -2.22 -14.70
N THR A 46 -5.72 -1.31 -13.76
CA THR A 46 -4.95 -0.07 -14.02
C THR A 46 -3.47 -0.34 -14.33
N ILE A 47 -2.79 -1.22 -13.58
CA ILE A 47 -1.38 -1.56 -13.84
C ILE A 47 -1.23 -2.22 -15.21
N ARG A 48 -2.15 -3.11 -15.59
CA ARG A 48 -2.16 -3.69 -16.95
C ARG A 48 -2.29 -2.62 -18.01
N LEU A 49 -3.23 -1.68 -17.84
CA LEU A 49 -3.38 -0.57 -18.78
C LEU A 49 -2.08 0.25 -18.91
N CYS A 50 -1.39 0.56 -17.80
CA CYS A 50 -0.10 1.25 -17.85
C CYS A 50 0.96 0.44 -18.61
N ILE A 51 1.08 -0.85 -18.31
CA ILE A 51 2.05 -1.74 -18.99
C ILE A 51 1.74 -1.85 -20.49
N ASP A 52 0.46 -2.01 -20.85
CA ASP A 52 0.05 -2.16 -22.25
C ASP A 52 0.21 -0.85 -23.05
N THR A 53 0.06 0.30 -22.38
CA THR A 53 0.17 1.63 -23.02
C THR A 53 1.63 2.04 -23.22
N ASP A 54 2.45 1.92 -22.17
CA ASP A 54 3.82 2.43 -22.18
C ASP A 54 4.86 1.36 -22.53
N ALA A 55 4.46 0.08 -22.55
CA ALA A 55 5.30 -1.09 -22.82
C ALA A 55 6.67 -1.04 -22.12
N PRO A 56 6.73 -0.78 -20.79
CA PRO A 56 7.99 -0.66 -20.09
C PRO A 56 8.74 -1.99 -20.14
N THR A 57 10.03 -1.94 -20.46
CA THR A 57 10.89 -3.13 -20.48
C THR A 57 11.11 -3.70 -19.08
N GLN A 58 11.11 -2.84 -18.07
CA GLN A 58 11.27 -3.18 -16.66
C GLN A 58 10.39 -2.29 -15.79
N TYR A 59 9.84 -2.86 -14.72
CA TYR A 59 9.12 -2.12 -13.70
C TYR A 59 9.27 -2.77 -12.34
N SER A 60 9.10 -1.96 -11.30
CA SER A 60 9.11 -2.40 -9.91
C SER A 60 7.92 -1.82 -9.16
N PHE A 61 7.52 -2.50 -8.09
CA PHE A 61 6.50 -1.95 -7.20
C PHE A 61 7.18 -1.25 -6.03
N PHE A 62 6.62 -0.11 -5.66
CA PHE A 62 6.95 0.62 -4.46
C PHE A 62 5.67 0.79 -3.65
N GLY A 63 5.74 0.54 -2.35
CA GLY A 63 4.58 0.62 -1.49
C GLY A 63 4.93 1.22 -0.15
N ARG A 64 4.04 2.07 0.36
CA ARG A 64 4.04 2.50 1.76
C ARG A 64 2.90 1.78 2.48
N SER A 65 3.21 1.15 3.61
CA SER A 65 2.32 0.35 4.46
C SER A 65 1.26 -0.51 3.77
N ALA A 66 -0.01 -0.10 3.77
CA ALA A 66 -1.09 -0.83 3.13
C ALA A 66 -0.87 -0.91 1.61
N GLY A 67 -0.19 0.06 1.01
CA GLY A 67 0.28 0.00 -0.36
C GLY A 67 1.43 -0.99 -0.59
N ALA A 68 2.31 -1.21 0.40
CA ALA A 68 3.27 -2.31 0.37
C ALA A 68 2.58 -3.67 0.50
N PHE A 69 1.59 -3.78 1.39
CA PHE A 69 0.72 -4.95 1.45
C PHE A 69 0.06 -5.24 0.10
N LEU A 70 -0.49 -4.22 -0.56
CA LEU A 70 -1.10 -4.34 -1.89
C LEU A 70 -0.07 -4.73 -2.96
N ALA A 71 1.15 -4.16 -2.93
CA ALA A 71 2.24 -4.56 -3.81
C ALA A 71 2.58 -6.06 -3.66
N PHE A 72 2.64 -6.56 -2.43
CA PHE A 72 2.80 -7.99 -2.17
C PHE A 72 1.60 -8.79 -2.69
N GLN A 73 0.37 -8.31 -2.56
CA GLN A 73 -0.78 -9.03 -3.12
C GLN A 73 -0.76 -9.05 -4.66
N LEU A 74 -0.22 -8.02 -5.31
CA LEU A 74 -0.20 -7.86 -6.76
C LEU A 74 0.94 -8.63 -7.44
N HIS A 75 2.03 -8.96 -6.72
CA HIS A 75 3.16 -9.71 -7.27
C HIS A 75 2.79 -11.07 -7.88
N ARG A 76 1.60 -11.60 -7.58
CA ARG A 76 1.12 -12.87 -8.15
C ARG A 76 0.54 -12.73 -9.57
N TYR A 77 0.25 -11.49 -9.98
CA TYR A 77 -0.35 -11.18 -11.29
C TYR A 77 0.64 -10.50 -12.25
N PHE A 78 1.79 -10.09 -11.73
CA PHE A 78 2.80 -9.28 -12.41
C PHE A 78 4.18 -9.81 -12.04
N ALA A 79 5.19 -9.43 -12.83
CA ALA A 79 6.57 -9.81 -12.60
C ALA A 79 7.44 -8.56 -12.39
N PRO A 80 7.22 -7.79 -11.29
CA PRO A 80 8.09 -6.67 -10.97
C PRO A 80 9.50 -7.17 -10.66
N GLU A 81 10.54 -6.40 -11.01
CA GLU A 81 11.93 -6.78 -10.72
C GLU A 81 12.20 -6.83 -9.22
N PHE A 82 11.67 -5.86 -8.49
CA PHE A 82 11.72 -5.81 -7.04
C PHE A 82 10.48 -5.11 -6.46
N ILE A 83 10.32 -5.26 -5.14
CA ILE A 83 9.29 -4.56 -4.37
C ILE A 83 9.99 -3.75 -3.28
N ILE A 84 9.86 -2.42 -3.34
CA ILE A 84 10.28 -1.52 -2.27
C ILE A 84 9.10 -1.39 -1.29
N ALA A 85 9.26 -1.89 -0.07
CA ALA A 85 8.22 -1.89 0.94
C ALA A 85 8.61 -1.00 2.12
N PHE A 86 8.03 0.20 2.20
CA PHE A 86 8.19 1.06 3.37
C PHE A 86 7.14 0.68 4.41
N TYR A 87 7.61 0.15 5.54
CA TYR A 87 6.80 -0.17 6.73
C TYR A 87 5.50 -0.95 6.40
N GLY A 88 5.60 -1.85 5.42
CA GLY A 88 4.55 -2.76 4.97
C GLY A 88 4.25 -3.90 5.93
N TYR A 89 3.21 -4.67 5.61
CA TYR A 89 2.83 -5.87 6.35
C TYR A 89 2.22 -6.92 5.42
N THR A 90 2.12 -8.16 5.90
CA THR A 90 1.44 -9.27 5.22
C THR A 90 0.27 -9.78 6.07
N ILE A 91 -0.71 -10.46 5.45
CA ILE A 91 -1.86 -11.05 6.19
C ILE A 91 -1.39 -12.00 7.28
N SER A 92 -0.23 -12.62 7.13
CA SER A 92 0.34 -13.49 8.12
C SER A 92 0.64 -12.85 9.48
N ASP A 93 0.75 -11.52 9.52
CA ASP A 93 0.87 -10.74 10.75
C ASP A 93 -0.49 -10.51 11.44
N ARG A 94 -1.28 -11.57 11.61
CA ARG A 94 -2.71 -11.46 11.96
C ARG A 94 -2.96 -10.84 13.33
N GLN A 95 -2.09 -11.06 14.31
CA GLN A 95 -2.45 -10.80 15.70
C GLN A 95 -2.74 -9.31 15.96
N TRP A 96 -1.87 -8.42 15.49
CA TRP A 96 -2.07 -6.98 15.67
C TRP A 96 -3.20 -6.41 14.78
N LEU A 97 -3.60 -7.14 13.73
CA LEU A 97 -4.68 -6.77 12.81
C LEU A 97 -6.07 -7.19 13.35
N LEU A 98 -6.11 -8.16 14.26
CA LEU A 98 -7.32 -8.70 14.88
C LEU A 98 -7.60 -8.14 16.27
N GLU A 99 -6.56 -7.66 16.96
CA GLU A 99 -6.68 -7.16 18.34
C GLU A 99 -6.86 -5.64 18.39
N PRO A 100 -7.65 -5.12 19.35
CA PRO A 100 -7.62 -3.72 19.75
C PRO A 100 -6.18 -3.23 19.98
N ASN A 101 -5.82 -2.13 19.32
CA ASN A 101 -4.49 -1.58 19.47
C ASN A 101 -4.43 -0.56 20.61
N LYS A 102 -3.58 -0.85 21.61
CA LYS A 102 -3.43 -0.05 22.84
C LYS A 102 -3.16 1.43 22.60
N HIS A 103 -2.43 1.79 21.53
CA HIS A 103 -2.17 3.20 21.21
C HIS A 103 -3.45 3.91 20.77
N TYR A 104 -4.19 3.33 19.82
CA TYR A 104 -5.43 3.94 19.32
C TYR A 104 -6.57 3.91 20.35
N MET A 105 -6.57 2.98 21.31
CA MET A 105 -7.52 2.97 22.43
C MET A 105 -7.44 4.20 23.33
N GLN A 106 -6.35 4.98 23.26
CA GLN A 106 -6.20 6.22 24.03
C GLN A 106 -6.95 7.40 23.39
N TYR A 107 -7.36 7.29 22.12
CA TYR A 107 -8.07 8.35 21.42
C TYR A 107 -9.58 8.35 21.77
N PRO A 108 -10.26 9.50 21.66
CA PRO A 108 -11.70 9.57 21.84
C PRO A 108 -12.44 8.59 20.93
N THR A 109 -13.44 7.90 21.49
CA THR A 109 -14.32 7.04 20.71
C THR A 109 -15.39 7.88 20.02
N LEU A 110 -15.62 7.61 18.73
CA LEU A 110 -16.72 8.24 17.99
C LEU A 110 -17.99 7.42 18.13
N ASN A 111 -19.13 8.10 18.17
CA ASN A 111 -20.42 7.42 18.11
C ASN A 111 -20.62 6.75 16.73
N PRO A 112 -21.34 5.61 16.66
CA PRO A 112 -21.56 4.88 15.43
C PRO A 112 -22.17 5.72 14.30
N THR A 113 -23.13 6.60 14.61
CA THR A 113 -23.78 7.47 13.62
C THR A 113 -22.78 8.40 12.92
N SER A 114 -21.77 8.89 13.63
CA SER A 114 -20.73 9.75 13.05
C SER A 114 -19.79 8.97 12.14
N LEU A 115 -19.47 7.73 12.49
CA LEU A 115 -18.68 6.83 11.64
C LEU A 115 -19.45 6.47 10.36
N THR A 116 -20.73 6.13 10.48
CA THR A 116 -21.58 5.80 9.31
C THR A 116 -21.67 6.97 8.34
N ARG A 117 -21.73 8.22 8.82
CA ARG A 117 -21.75 9.41 7.95
C ARG A 117 -20.45 9.63 7.16
N MET A 118 -19.33 9.04 7.58
CA MET A 118 -18.07 9.11 6.84
C MET A 118 -18.01 8.09 5.68
N ILE A 119 -18.87 7.06 5.72
CA ILE A 119 -18.95 6.01 4.71
C ILE A 119 -19.90 6.47 3.60
N GLN A 120 -19.40 6.48 2.36
CA GLN A 120 -20.12 6.96 1.18
C GLN A 120 -20.80 5.81 0.44
N THR A 121 -21.76 6.12 -0.43
CA THR A 121 -22.41 5.11 -1.29
C THR A 121 -21.48 4.65 -2.43
N ILE A 122 -20.62 5.55 -2.91
CA ILE A 122 -19.64 5.27 -3.95
C ILE A 122 -18.25 5.24 -3.31
N PRO A 123 -17.42 4.20 -3.57
CA PRO A 123 -16.07 4.15 -3.02
C PRO A 123 -15.22 5.35 -3.47
N PRO A 124 -14.68 6.15 -2.54
CA PRO A 124 -13.77 7.22 -2.92
C PRO A 124 -12.42 6.61 -3.32
N TYR A 125 -11.77 7.17 -4.34
CA TYR A 125 -10.42 6.79 -4.76
C TYR A 125 -9.33 7.63 -4.07
N ARG A 126 -9.74 8.76 -3.48
CA ARG A 126 -8.88 9.68 -2.73
C ARG A 126 -9.61 10.22 -1.53
N SER A 127 -8.85 10.55 -0.49
CA SER A 127 -9.35 11.22 0.70
C SER A 127 -8.23 11.84 1.51
N THR A 128 -8.60 12.77 2.38
CA THR A 128 -7.65 13.39 3.31
C THR A 128 -7.66 12.68 4.66
N VAL A 129 -6.60 12.88 5.45
CA VAL A 129 -6.50 12.37 6.83
C VAL A 129 -7.67 12.89 7.67
N GLU A 130 -7.98 14.19 7.57
CA GLU A 130 -9.05 14.84 8.35
C GLU A 130 -10.41 14.20 8.11
N SER A 131 -10.68 13.78 6.87
CA SER A 131 -11.99 13.25 6.49
C SER A 131 -12.22 11.80 6.94
N ARG A 132 -11.17 10.96 7.00
CA ARG A 132 -11.34 9.50 7.08
C ARG A 132 -10.38 8.77 8.02
N TYR A 133 -9.42 9.46 8.63
CA TYR A 133 -8.52 8.84 9.62
C TYR A 133 -9.29 8.24 10.80
N ALA A 134 -10.40 8.86 11.19
CA ALA A 134 -11.23 8.37 12.27
C ALA A 134 -11.84 6.97 12.01
N LEU A 135 -12.10 6.61 10.74
CA LEU A 135 -12.52 5.25 10.36
C LEU A 135 -11.40 4.24 10.64
N TYR A 136 -10.17 4.60 10.31
CA TYR A 136 -8.99 3.79 10.59
C TYR A 136 -8.78 3.64 12.11
N VAL A 137 -8.79 4.76 12.85
CA VAL A 137 -8.65 4.75 14.31
C VAL A 137 -9.71 3.86 14.95
N ASN A 138 -10.98 4.02 14.58
CA ASN A 138 -12.06 3.19 15.12
C ASN A 138 -11.82 1.70 14.86
N ALA A 139 -11.47 1.32 13.63
CA ALA A 139 -11.19 -0.06 13.27
C ALA A 139 -9.97 -0.64 14.04
N ARG A 140 -9.00 0.20 14.40
CA ARG A 140 -7.87 -0.19 15.27
C ARG A 140 -8.26 -0.25 16.75
N GLN A 141 -9.18 0.59 17.22
CA GLN A 141 -9.70 0.55 18.59
C GLN A 141 -10.52 -0.71 18.87
N THR A 142 -11.28 -1.18 17.89
CA THR A 142 -12.23 -2.29 18.05
C THR A 142 -11.67 -3.64 17.58
N GLY A 143 -10.49 -3.66 16.94
CA GLY A 143 -9.96 -4.87 16.31
C GLY A 143 -10.69 -5.29 15.03
N THR A 144 -11.58 -4.44 14.49
CA THR A 144 -12.38 -4.75 13.28
C THR A 144 -11.68 -4.37 11.98
N TRP A 145 -10.38 -4.06 12.02
CA TRP A 145 -9.61 -3.67 10.84
C TRP A 145 -9.68 -4.69 9.71
N LEU A 146 -9.46 -5.98 10.00
CA LEU A 146 -9.61 -7.02 8.98
C LEU A 146 -11.05 -7.13 8.48
N GLN A 147 -12.05 -7.16 9.37
CA GLN A 147 -13.45 -7.25 8.95
C GLN A 147 -13.88 -6.09 8.03
N SER A 148 -13.37 -4.88 8.29
CA SER A 148 -13.72 -3.69 7.54
C SER A 148 -13.07 -3.62 6.15
N ASN A 149 -11.88 -4.19 5.98
CA ASN A 149 -11.14 -4.21 4.71
C ASN A 149 -11.31 -5.54 3.93
N PHE A 150 -11.56 -6.63 4.63
CA PHE A 150 -11.66 -8.01 4.12
C PHE A 150 -13.08 -8.53 4.32
N LYS A 151 -14.09 -7.72 4.00
CA LYS A 151 -15.47 -8.21 3.92
C LYS A 151 -15.46 -9.44 3.01
N PRO A 152 -15.90 -10.63 3.49
CA PRO A 152 -15.88 -11.81 2.66
C PRO A 152 -16.75 -11.53 1.43
N HIS A 153 -16.17 -11.66 0.24
CA HIS A 153 -16.99 -11.90 -0.94
C HIS A 153 -17.79 -13.19 -0.68
N PRO A 154 -19.06 -13.30 -1.09
CA PRO A 154 -19.91 -14.44 -0.75
C PRO A 154 -19.38 -15.84 -1.16
N HIS A 155 -18.24 -15.95 -1.84
CA HIS A 155 -17.80 -17.19 -2.48
C HIS A 155 -16.30 -17.54 -2.47
N ARG A 156 -15.43 -16.96 -1.63
CA ARG A 156 -14.01 -17.43 -1.62
C ARG A 156 -13.33 -17.42 -0.25
N SER A 157 -12.88 -18.59 0.17
CA SER A 157 -11.92 -18.80 1.25
C SER A 157 -10.52 -18.90 0.66
N THR A 158 -9.56 -18.11 1.13
CA THR A 158 -8.13 -18.41 0.87
C THR A 158 -7.23 -18.07 2.06
N GLN A 159 -6.53 -19.11 2.50
CA GLN A 159 -5.45 -19.10 3.48
C GLN A 159 -4.24 -18.33 2.95
N HIS A 160 -3.61 -17.50 3.80
CA HIS A 160 -2.29 -16.92 3.54
C HIS A 160 -1.50 -16.85 4.86
N SER A 161 -0.27 -17.37 4.86
CA SER A 161 0.57 -17.65 6.05
C SER A 161 1.92 -16.92 6.03
N CYS A 162 2.49 -16.79 7.25
CA CYS A 162 3.81 -16.39 7.77
C CYS A 162 4.52 -15.03 7.47
N LEU A 163 5.09 -14.49 8.58
CA LEU A 163 6.22 -13.54 8.78
C LEU A 163 6.01 -12.05 9.19
N ARG A 164 6.02 -11.90 10.52
CA ARG A 164 6.47 -10.87 11.49
C ARG A 164 6.68 -9.37 11.09
N HIS A 165 5.74 -8.57 11.61
CA HIS A 165 5.77 -7.21 12.23
C HIS A 165 5.98 -5.94 11.36
N PHE A 166 5.23 -4.88 11.75
CA PHE A 166 5.41 -3.41 11.58
C PHE A 166 4.45 -2.63 10.62
N PHE A 167 4.41 -1.28 10.72
CA PHE A 167 3.23 -0.36 10.75
C PHE A 167 2.91 0.54 9.50
N GLY A 168 1.62 0.81 9.22
CA GLY A 168 0.95 2.12 8.91
C GLY A 168 1.23 3.03 7.67
N ILE A 169 0.19 3.36 6.84
CA ILE A 169 0.01 4.34 5.70
C ILE A 169 0.21 3.91 4.22
N ALA A 170 -0.88 3.94 3.44
CA ALA A 170 -1.08 3.49 2.05
C ALA A 170 -0.51 4.40 0.93
N SER A 171 0.22 3.81 -0.02
CA SER A 171 0.23 4.14 -1.47
C SER A 171 0.95 3.02 -2.24
N SER A 172 0.39 2.52 -3.35
CA SER A 172 1.09 1.61 -4.29
C SER A 172 1.53 2.42 -5.49
N ILE A 173 2.81 2.30 -5.82
CA ILE A 173 3.52 3.09 -6.79
C ILE A 173 4.21 2.13 -7.75
N LEU A 174 4.03 2.35 -9.03
CA LEU A 174 4.78 1.68 -10.08
C LEU A 174 6.01 2.54 -10.38
N MET A 175 7.20 1.95 -10.38
CA MET A 175 8.43 2.60 -10.82
C MET A 175 8.88 1.97 -12.14
N SER A 176 9.23 2.80 -13.12
CA SER A 176 9.77 2.34 -14.41
C SER A 176 11.03 3.17 -14.77
N PRO A 177 12.04 2.58 -15.44
CA PRO A 177 13.19 3.34 -15.93
C PRO A 177 12.75 4.46 -16.90
N SER A 178 13.31 5.66 -16.75
CA SER A 178 13.02 6.79 -17.61
C SER A 178 13.56 6.55 -19.03
N VAL A 179 12.84 7.01 -20.04
CA VAL A 179 13.19 6.87 -21.48
C VAL A 179 14.36 7.81 -21.89
N ASN A 180 15.05 8.47 -20.94
CA ASN A 180 16.12 9.41 -21.25
C ASN A 180 17.52 8.73 -21.27
N PRO A 181 18.17 8.60 -22.44
CA PRO A 181 19.41 7.81 -22.59
C PRO A 181 20.68 8.46 -22.01
N ASN A 182 20.60 9.58 -21.27
CA ASN A 182 21.78 10.36 -20.87
C ASN A 182 22.28 10.17 -19.43
N THR A 183 21.80 9.16 -18.70
CA THR A 183 22.37 8.79 -17.38
C THR A 183 22.89 7.36 -17.41
N SER A 184 23.98 7.14 -18.15
CA SER A 184 24.84 5.98 -17.93
C SER A 184 25.61 6.17 -16.62
N LEU A 185 25.15 5.53 -15.55
CA LEU A 185 26.01 5.18 -14.42
C LEU A 185 25.94 3.67 -14.25
N THR A 186 27.04 3.05 -14.64
CA THR A 186 27.42 1.65 -14.54
C THR A 186 27.08 1.07 -13.17
N MET A 187 26.02 0.26 -13.08
CA MET A 187 25.88 -0.71 -11.99
C MET A 187 26.74 -1.92 -12.34
N HIS A 188 27.81 -2.12 -11.57
CA HIS A 188 28.66 -3.29 -11.68
C HIS A 188 27.84 -4.58 -11.59
N HIS A 189 28.00 -5.40 -12.62
CA HIS A 189 27.49 -6.76 -12.68
C HIS A 189 28.01 -7.56 -11.47
N THR A 190 27.11 -7.96 -10.58
CA THR A 190 27.36 -9.12 -9.70
C THR A 190 26.36 -10.20 -10.04
N PRO A 191 26.81 -11.37 -10.55
CA PRO A 191 25.96 -12.54 -10.63
C PRO A 191 25.87 -13.13 -9.22
N ASN A 192 24.67 -13.14 -8.65
CA ASN A 192 24.13 -14.26 -7.87
C ASN A 192 22.80 -13.85 -7.23
N SER A 193 21.79 -14.68 -7.50
CA SER A 193 20.48 -14.68 -6.85
C SER A 193 20.63 -14.65 -5.33
N ILE A 194 20.32 -13.52 -4.71
CA ILE A 194 20.14 -13.38 -3.27
C ILE A 194 18.95 -12.45 -3.05
N THR A 195 17.84 -12.98 -2.53
CA THR A 195 16.78 -12.19 -1.90
C THR A 195 17.39 -11.42 -0.73
N ARG A 196 17.83 -10.18 -0.97
CA ARG A 196 18.38 -9.33 0.09
C ARG A 196 17.25 -8.60 0.79
N HIS A 197 16.84 -9.09 1.95
CA HIS A 197 16.08 -8.31 2.92
C HIS A 197 17.03 -7.32 3.60
N ALA A 198 17.08 -6.08 3.14
CA ALA A 198 17.72 -4.99 3.89
C ALA A 198 16.72 -4.47 4.94
N THR A 199 17.02 -4.66 6.22
CA THR A 199 16.29 -4.03 7.33
C THR A 199 17.18 -2.96 7.93
N HIS A 200 16.74 -1.70 7.91
CA HIS A 200 17.44 -0.60 8.56
C HIS A 200 17.10 -0.61 10.07
N PRO A 201 18.06 -0.38 10.99
CA PRO A 201 17.78 -0.33 12.43
C PRO A 201 16.80 0.80 12.78
N ARG A 202 16.06 0.58 13.88
CA ARG A 202 14.95 1.39 14.38
C ARG A 202 15.39 2.81 14.77
N ASP A 203 15.17 3.76 13.89
CA ASP A 203 14.95 5.15 14.29
C ASP A 203 13.45 5.42 14.40
N ARG A 204 13.04 5.91 15.57
CA ARG A 204 11.65 6.24 15.91
C ARG A 204 11.18 7.42 15.07
N TYR A 205 10.67 7.14 13.88
CA TYR A 205 9.81 8.09 13.18
C TYR A 205 8.40 7.96 13.74
N HIS A 206 8.02 8.93 14.58
CA HIS A 206 6.62 9.15 14.92
C HIS A 206 5.94 9.75 13.67
N CYS A 207 5.21 8.92 12.92
CA CYS A 207 4.34 9.38 11.85
C CYS A 207 2.94 9.64 12.41
N PHE A 208 2.41 10.83 12.14
CA PHE A 208 1.07 11.31 12.50
C PHE A 208 -0.05 10.38 11.96
#